data_AF-A0A2N4YPL5-F1
#
_entry.id   AF-A0A2N4YPL5-F1
#
_cell.length_a   1.000
_cell.length_b   1.000
_cell.length_c   1.000
_cell.angle_alpha   90.00
_cell.angle_beta   90.00
_cell.angle_gamma   90.00
#
_symmetry.space_group_name_H-M   'P 1'
#
loop_
_entity.id
_entity.type
_entity.pdbx_description
1 polymer ?
#
loop_
_entity_poly.entity_id
_entity_poly.type
_entity_poly.pdbx_seq_one_letter_code
_entity_poly.pdbx_strand_id
1 'polypeptide(L)'
;NYRRAALALMLDEQAPTLKVQGVDLPRYASLLIDRYCNPALKHRTWQIAMDGSQKLPQRMLDSVRWHLAHQQDFTLLALGVAGWMRYVGGVDDAGQAIEICDPLLPVIQQAVAASAEGEARVKALLGIEAIFGLALPQEPRFVSAVTRAYLALQRQGAKATVAAWAAEQ
;
A
#
# COMPACT_ATOMS: atom_id res chain seq x y z
N ASN A 1 -0.25 6.88 15.54
CA ASN A 1 0.49 6.64 14.28
C ASN A 1 -0.40 6.05 13.19
N TYR A 2 -0.83 4.78 13.23
CA TYR A 2 -1.72 4.23 12.18
C TYR A 2 -2.99 5.03 11.92
N ARG A 3 -3.68 5.51 12.97
CA ARG A 3 -4.84 6.42 12.83
C ARG A 3 -4.50 7.71 12.06
N ARG A 4 -3.36 8.32 12.37
CA ARG A 4 -2.88 9.54 11.70
C ARG A 4 -2.54 9.25 10.23
N ALA A 5 -1.78 8.19 9.98
CA ALA A 5 -1.43 7.76 8.63
C ALA A 5 -2.67 7.48 7.76
N ALA A 6 -3.66 6.78 8.31
CA ALA A 6 -4.89 6.48 7.60
C ALA A 6 -5.69 7.76 7.27
N LEU A 7 -5.78 8.70 8.21
CA LEU A 7 -6.48 9.97 7.99
C LEU A 7 -5.77 10.84 6.94
N ALA A 8 -4.44 10.94 7.02
CA ALA A 8 -3.63 11.68 6.07
C ALA A 8 -3.72 11.05 4.66
N LEU A 9 -3.59 9.72 4.55
CA LEU A 9 -3.83 9.00 3.30
C LEU A 9 -5.21 9.32 2.70
N MET A 10 -6.26 9.35 3.53
CA MET A 10 -7.62 9.66 3.07
C MET A 10 -7.76 11.09 2.55
N LEU A 11 -7.19 12.07 3.23
CA LEU A 11 -7.43 13.49 2.95
C LEU A 11 -6.41 14.10 1.99
N ASP A 12 -5.16 13.72 2.12
CA ASP A 12 -4.06 14.36 1.39
C ASP A 12 -3.74 13.62 0.09
N GLU A 13 -4.01 12.31 0.04
CA GLU A 13 -3.63 11.49 -1.12
C GLU A 13 -4.80 10.83 -1.85
N GLN A 14 -5.93 10.57 -1.19
CA GLN A 14 -7.11 9.98 -1.84
C GLN A 14 -8.14 11.06 -2.22
N ALA A 15 -8.50 11.96 -1.30
CA ALA A 15 -9.53 12.97 -1.56
C ALA A 15 -9.25 13.85 -2.80
N PRO A 16 -8.01 14.29 -3.11
CA PRO A 16 -7.74 15.11 -4.29
C PRO A 16 -8.01 14.40 -5.62
N THR A 17 -8.03 13.06 -5.62
CA THR A 17 -8.24 12.26 -6.84
C THR A 17 -9.73 12.06 -7.15
N LEU A 18 -10.62 12.38 -6.21
CA LEU A 18 -12.05 12.15 -6.30
C LEU A 18 -12.77 13.29 -7.03
N LYS A 19 -13.70 12.93 -7.92
CA LYS A 19 -14.65 13.85 -8.54
C LYS A 19 -16.05 13.61 -7.97
N VAL A 20 -16.30 14.12 -6.76
CA VAL A 20 -17.59 13.96 -6.06
C VAL A 20 -18.16 15.32 -5.68
N GLN A 21 -19.48 15.47 -5.78
CA GLN A 21 -20.22 16.67 -5.39
C GLN A 21 -21.14 16.37 -4.20
N GLY A 22 -21.35 17.36 -3.33
CA GLY A 22 -22.28 17.24 -2.20
C GLY A 22 -21.78 16.36 -1.04
N VAL A 23 -20.49 16.02 -1.00
CA VAL A 23 -19.88 15.23 0.08
C VAL A 23 -18.78 16.04 0.77
N ASP A 24 -18.90 16.18 2.08
CA ASP A 24 -17.83 16.70 2.95
C ASP A 24 -16.80 15.58 3.19
N LEU A 25 -15.72 15.59 2.41
CA LEU A 25 -14.66 14.57 2.47
C LEU A 25 -13.92 14.55 3.83
N PRO A 26 -13.53 15.70 4.43
CA PRO A 26 -13.02 15.74 5.81
C PRO A 26 -13.91 15.05 6.84
N ARG A 27 -15.22 15.35 6.82
CA ARG A 27 -16.17 14.71 7.70
C ARG A 27 -16.31 13.22 7.40
N TYR A 28 -16.36 12.84 6.11
CA TYR A 28 -16.47 11.45 5.71
C TYR A 28 -15.27 10.62 6.15
N ALA A 29 -14.04 11.13 5.99
CA ALA A 29 -12.82 10.47 6.46
C ALA A 29 -12.81 10.28 7.98
N SER A 30 -13.27 11.29 8.73
CA SER A 30 -13.39 11.20 10.19
C SER A 30 -14.37 10.09 10.60
N LEU A 31 -15.52 9.99 9.93
CA LEU A 31 -16.50 8.92 10.16
C LEU A 31 -15.95 7.53 9.78
N LEU A 32 -15.10 7.42 8.75
CA LEU A 32 -14.41 6.17 8.42
C LEU A 32 -13.47 5.74 9.54
N ILE A 33 -12.70 6.67 10.11
CA ILE A 33 -11.82 6.39 11.25
C ILE A 33 -12.64 5.89 12.45
N ASP A 34 -13.75 6.55 12.78
CA ASP A 34 -14.62 6.12 13.88
C ASP A 34 -15.18 4.71 13.66
N ARG A 35 -15.58 4.39 12.43
CA ARG A 35 -16.03 3.04 12.05
C ARG A 35 -14.93 2.00 12.18
N TYR A 36 -13.69 2.32 11.80
CA TYR A 36 -12.55 1.42 11.95
C TYR A 36 -12.15 1.21 13.41
N CYS A 37 -12.40 2.18 14.28
CA CYS A 37 -12.15 2.10 15.72
C CYS A 37 -13.27 1.44 16.53
N ASN A 38 -14.35 0.97 15.89
CA ASN A 38 -15.48 0.35 16.59
C ASN A 38 -15.03 -0.97 17.29
N PRO A 39 -15.02 -1.02 18.65
CA PRO A 39 -14.51 -2.17 19.39
C PRO A 39 -15.43 -3.40 19.32
N ALA A 40 -16.69 -3.22 18.91
CA ALA A 40 -17.65 -4.32 18.77
C ALA A 40 -17.39 -5.18 17.53
N LEU A 41 -16.64 -4.67 16.54
CA LEU A 41 -16.34 -5.38 15.29
C LEU A 41 -14.90 -5.85 15.29
N LYS A 42 -14.70 -7.18 15.22
CA LYS A 42 -13.37 -7.79 15.12
C LYS A 42 -12.97 -8.04 13.67
N HIS A 43 -12.85 -6.97 12.88
CA HIS A 43 -12.36 -7.08 11.50
C HIS A 43 -10.89 -7.49 11.51
N ARG A 44 -10.59 -8.69 11.00
CA ARG A 44 -9.21 -9.17 10.91
C ARG A 44 -8.52 -8.47 9.75
N THR A 45 -7.37 -7.86 9.99
CA THR A 45 -6.53 -7.27 8.94
C THR A 45 -6.16 -8.29 7.87
N TRP A 46 -5.98 -9.56 8.27
CA TRP A 46 -5.78 -10.69 7.35
C TRP A 46 -6.92 -10.83 6.33
N GLN A 47 -8.19 -10.76 6.76
CA GLN A 47 -9.35 -10.83 5.85
C GLN A 47 -9.41 -9.63 4.90
N ILE A 48 -8.98 -8.45 5.36
CA ILE A 48 -8.92 -7.26 4.52
C ILE A 48 -7.83 -7.41 3.45
N ALA A 49 -6.69 -8.02 3.81
CA ALA A 49 -5.52 -8.23 2.97
C ALA A 49 -5.69 -9.32 1.90
N MET A 50 -6.68 -10.21 2.04
CA MET A 50 -7.05 -11.19 1.00
C MET A 50 -7.28 -10.51 -0.35
N ASP A 51 -7.01 -11.20 -1.46
CA ASP A 51 -7.23 -10.71 -2.83
C ASP A 51 -6.58 -9.34 -3.08
N GLY A 52 -5.39 -9.12 -2.51
CA GLY A 52 -4.65 -7.87 -2.65
C GLY A 52 -4.37 -7.50 -4.11
N SER A 53 -4.08 -8.49 -4.96
CA SER A 53 -3.89 -8.30 -6.40
C SER A 53 -5.11 -7.69 -7.09
N GLN A 54 -6.32 -8.04 -6.61
CA GLN A 54 -7.58 -7.56 -7.17
C GLN A 54 -8.01 -6.20 -6.61
N LYS A 55 -7.37 -5.75 -5.53
CA LYS A 55 -7.74 -4.55 -4.77
C LYS A 55 -6.78 -3.39 -5.00
N LEU A 56 -5.49 -3.67 -5.19
CA LEU A 56 -4.46 -2.65 -5.36
C LEU A 56 -4.74 -1.68 -6.52
N PRO A 57 -5.14 -2.13 -7.72
CA PRO A 57 -5.32 -1.24 -8.86
C PRO A 57 -6.24 -0.06 -8.56
N GLN A 58 -7.45 -0.35 -8.09
CA GLN A 58 -8.51 0.63 -7.83
C GLN A 58 -8.42 1.30 -6.45
N ARG A 59 -7.72 0.70 -5.47
CA ARG A 59 -7.59 1.31 -4.13
C ARG A 59 -6.37 2.20 -3.97
N MET A 60 -5.33 1.99 -4.77
CA MET A 60 -4.07 2.72 -4.64
C MET A 60 -3.49 3.16 -5.97
N LEU A 61 -3.38 2.26 -6.96
CA LEU A 61 -2.59 2.56 -8.16
C LEU A 61 -3.24 3.64 -9.05
N ASP A 62 -4.56 3.72 -9.11
CA ASP A 62 -5.24 4.81 -9.82
C ASP A 62 -4.98 6.17 -9.18
N SER A 63 -4.98 6.26 -7.85
CA SER A 63 -4.61 7.48 -7.13
C SER A 63 -3.13 7.83 -7.34
N VAL A 64 -2.23 6.84 -7.35
CA VAL A 64 -0.82 7.03 -7.69
C VAL A 64 -0.67 7.61 -9.10
N ARG A 65 -1.38 7.06 -10.10
CA ARG A 65 -1.36 7.58 -11.48
C ARG A 65 -1.81 9.03 -11.54
N TRP A 66 -2.84 9.39 -10.77
CA TRP A 66 -3.31 10.76 -10.66
C TRP A 66 -2.21 11.69 -10.11
N HIS A 67 -1.55 11.32 -9.01
CA HIS A 67 -0.48 12.12 -8.41
C HIS A 67 0.76 12.25 -9.31
N LEU A 68 1.12 11.18 -10.02
CA LEU A 68 2.20 11.22 -11.01
C LEU A 68 1.91 12.25 -12.09
N ALA A 69 0.70 12.24 -12.66
CA ALA A 69 0.28 13.18 -13.70
C ALA A 69 0.23 14.64 -13.21
N HIS A 70 -0.08 14.87 -11.93
CA HIS A 70 -0.16 16.21 -11.33
C HIS A 70 1.12 16.63 -10.60
N GLN A 71 2.17 15.80 -10.63
CA GLN A 71 3.44 16.04 -9.94
C GLN A 71 3.30 16.29 -8.43
N GLN A 72 2.34 15.61 -7.80
CA GLN A 72 2.09 15.72 -6.36
C GLN A 72 2.73 14.57 -5.56
N ASP A 73 2.75 14.70 -4.23
CA ASP A 73 3.24 13.67 -3.30
C ASP A 73 2.23 12.52 -3.18
N PHE A 74 2.75 11.30 -3.06
CA PHE A 74 1.96 10.08 -2.89
C PHE A 74 2.67 9.13 -1.91
N THR A 75 3.31 9.68 -0.88
CA THR A 75 4.20 8.96 0.02
C THR A 75 3.50 7.80 0.75
N LEU A 76 2.26 8.01 1.24
CA LEU A 76 1.50 6.99 1.95
C LEU A 76 0.88 5.95 1.02
N LEU A 77 0.52 6.32 -0.21
CA LEU A 77 0.14 5.40 -1.27
C LEU A 77 1.31 4.47 -1.64
N ALA A 78 2.51 5.02 -1.83
CA ALA A 78 3.71 4.22 -2.08
C ALA A 78 4.03 3.29 -0.90
N LEU A 79 3.86 3.76 0.34
CA LEU A 79 3.98 2.94 1.54
C LEU A 79 2.94 1.81 1.59
N GLY A 80 1.71 2.07 1.19
CA GLY A 80 0.66 1.06 1.08
C GLY A 80 1.01 -0.04 0.08
N VAL A 81 1.52 0.33 -1.10
CA VAL A 81 2.00 -0.62 -2.12
C VAL A 81 3.19 -1.44 -1.60
N ALA A 82 4.18 -0.79 -0.98
CA ALA A 82 5.32 -1.48 -0.38
C ALA A 82 4.91 -2.41 0.78
N GLY A 83 3.88 -2.03 1.55
CA GLY A 83 3.28 -2.86 2.59
C GLY A 83 2.69 -4.15 2.02
N TRP A 84 1.96 -4.07 0.90
CA TRP A 84 1.50 -5.26 0.18
C TRP A 84 2.67 -6.12 -0.29
N MET A 85 3.70 -5.52 -0.90
CA MET A 85 4.89 -6.26 -1.36
C MET A 85 5.58 -7.01 -0.23
N ARG A 86 5.72 -6.37 0.95
CA ARG A 86 6.34 -6.98 2.13
C ARG A 86 5.48 -8.10 2.70
N TYR A 87 4.17 -7.94 2.70
CA TYR A 87 3.20 -8.93 3.16
C TYR A 87 3.20 -10.19 2.28
N VAL A 88 3.19 -10.03 0.95
CA VAL A 88 3.21 -11.18 0.03
C VAL A 88 4.55 -11.89 -0.04
N GLY A 89 5.59 -11.34 0.60
CA GLY A 89 6.84 -12.06 0.89
C GLY A 89 6.64 -13.24 1.85
N GLY A 90 5.49 -13.34 2.52
CA GLY A 90 5.09 -14.55 3.25
C GLY A 90 5.69 -14.70 4.65
N VAL A 91 6.42 -13.70 5.14
CA VAL A 91 7.03 -13.71 6.48
C VAL A 91 6.78 -12.37 7.16
N ASP A 92 6.27 -12.36 8.38
CA ASP A 92 6.00 -11.13 9.13
C ASP A 92 7.27 -10.52 9.77
N ASP A 93 7.11 -9.42 10.51
CA ASP A 93 8.22 -8.74 11.20
C ASP A 93 8.77 -9.55 12.40
N ALA A 94 8.07 -10.59 12.85
CA ALA A 94 8.50 -11.52 13.89
C ALA A 94 9.11 -12.82 13.32
N GLY A 95 9.27 -12.92 12.00
CA GLY A 95 9.81 -14.10 11.32
C GLY A 95 8.80 -15.24 11.18
N GLN A 96 7.52 -15.01 11.45
CA GLN A 96 6.47 -16.02 11.33
C GLN A 96 5.90 -16.06 9.92
N ALA A 97 5.50 -17.26 9.48
CA ALA A 97 4.87 -17.44 8.18
C ALA A 97 3.51 -16.73 8.10
N ILE A 98 3.26 -16.08 6.97
CA ILE A 98 1.99 -15.46 6.63
C ILE A 98 1.30 -16.35 5.60
N GLU A 99 0.08 -16.78 5.90
CA GLU A 99 -0.80 -17.38 4.91
C GLU A 99 -1.33 -16.28 3.98
N ILE A 100 -1.00 -16.38 2.69
CA ILE A 100 -1.45 -15.43 1.66
C ILE A 100 -2.61 -16.06 0.91
N CYS A 101 -3.76 -15.39 0.90
CA CYS A 101 -4.92 -15.80 0.12
C CYS A 101 -5.18 -14.78 -1.00
N ASP A 102 -4.86 -15.16 -2.23
CA ASP A 102 -4.94 -14.29 -3.41
C ASP A 102 -5.13 -15.13 -4.68
N PRO A 103 -5.98 -14.72 -5.65
CA PRO A 103 -6.17 -15.45 -6.89
C PRO A 103 -4.91 -15.51 -7.78
N LEU A 104 -3.99 -14.54 -7.65
CA LEU A 104 -2.71 -14.52 -8.35
C LEU A 104 -1.57 -15.10 -7.51
N LEU A 105 -1.87 -15.84 -6.44
CA LEU A 105 -0.86 -16.41 -5.54
C LEU A 105 0.28 -17.16 -6.27
N PRO A 106 0.04 -18.02 -7.29
CA PRO A 106 1.13 -18.70 -7.98
C PRO A 106 2.11 -17.74 -8.66
N VAL A 107 1.61 -16.67 -9.28
CA VAL A 107 2.43 -15.65 -9.96
C VAL A 107 3.22 -14.83 -8.93
N ILE A 108 2.58 -14.46 -7.83
CA ILE A 108 3.20 -13.74 -6.73
C ILE A 108 4.32 -14.57 -6.10
N GLN A 109 4.06 -15.85 -5.79
CA GLN A 109 5.06 -16.75 -5.23
C GLN A 109 6.22 -16.98 -6.18
N GLN A 110 5.96 -17.11 -7.49
CA GLN A 110 7.03 -17.22 -8.48
C GLN A 110 7.93 -15.96 -8.50
N ALA A 111 7.34 -14.77 -8.49
CA ALA A 111 8.10 -13.51 -8.44
C ALA A 111 8.92 -13.39 -7.14
N VAL A 112 8.34 -13.78 -6.00
CA VAL A 112 9.02 -13.80 -4.69
C VAL A 112 10.18 -14.80 -4.68
N ALA A 113 9.97 -16.02 -5.16
CA ALA A 113 10.98 -17.08 -5.18
C ALA A 113 12.13 -16.78 -6.15
N ALA A 114 11.84 -16.09 -7.26
CA ALA A 114 12.83 -15.71 -8.26
C ALA A 114 13.63 -14.44 -7.89
N SER A 115 13.41 -13.85 -6.71
CA SER A 115 14.04 -12.59 -6.31
C SER A 115 14.64 -12.62 -4.92
N ALA A 116 15.85 -12.05 -4.82
CA ALA A 116 16.45 -11.71 -3.53
C ALA A 116 15.63 -10.62 -2.82
N GLU A 117 15.77 -10.55 -1.50
CA GLU A 117 15.11 -9.52 -0.70
C GLU A 117 15.62 -8.11 -1.04
N GLY A 118 14.82 -7.08 -0.77
CA GLY A 118 15.17 -5.68 -1.03
C GLY A 118 14.74 -5.19 -2.42
N GLU A 119 15.60 -4.44 -3.12
CA GLU A 119 15.24 -3.81 -4.41
C GLU A 119 14.88 -4.84 -5.49
N ALA A 120 15.56 -6.00 -5.51
CA ALA A 120 15.27 -7.07 -6.45
C ALA A 120 13.84 -7.62 -6.27
N ARG A 121 13.36 -7.73 -5.02
CA ARG A 121 11.98 -8.13 -4.71
C ARG A 121 10.97 -7.13 -5.22
N VAL A 122 11.21 -5.84 -5.00
CA VAL A 122 10.35 -4.76 -5.50
C VAL A 122 10.26 -4.82 -7.01
N LYS A 123 11.40 -4.93 -7.70
CA LYS A 123 11.45 -5.02 -9.17
C LYS A 123 10.69 -6.23 -9.70
N ALA A 124 10.86 -7.41 -9.07
CA ALA A 124 10.17 -8.63 -9.50
C ALA A 124 8.64 -8.51 -9.34
N LEU A 125 8.16 -7.98 -8.21
CA LEU A 125 6.73 -7.79 -7.95
C LEU A 125 6.11 -6.71 -8.85
N LEU A 126 6.83 -5.63 -9.12
CA LEU A 126 6.40 -4.61 -10.10
C LEU A 126 6.24 -5.19 -11.51
N GLY A 127 6.97 -6.27 -11.84
CA GLY A 127 6.86 -6.98 -13.12
C GLY A 127 5.54 -7.72 -13.32
N ILE A 128 4.66 -7.81 -12.31
CA ILE A 128 3.35 -8.47 -12.45
C ILE A 128 2.40 -7.51 -13.18
N GLU A 129 2.36 -7.62 -14.50
CA GLU A 129 1.59 -6.76 -15.40
C GLU A 129 0.09 -6.73 -15.04
N ALA A 130 -0.48 -7.86 -14.63
CA ALA A 130 -1.89 -7.95 -14.24
C ALA A 130 -2.26 -7.03 -13.06
N ILE A 131 -1.28 -6.59 -12.26
CA ILE A 131 -1.48 -5.70 -11.12
C ILE A 131 -1.03 -4.28 -11.47
N PHE A 132 0.20 -4.12 -11.97
CA PHE A 132 0.83 -2.80 -12.13
C PHE A 132 0.68 -2.22 -13.54
N GLY A 133 0.32 -3.03 -14.53
CA GLY A 133 0.39 -2.69 -15.95
C GLY A 133 1.83 -2.47 -16.42
N LEU A 134 1.97 -2.00 -17.67
CA LEU A 134 3.28 -1.78 -18.29
C LEU A 134 3.91 -0.42 -17.93
N ALA A 135 3.10 0.57 -17.58
CA ALA A 135 3.56 1.95 -17.41
C ALA A 135 4.22 2.20 -16.04
N LEU A 136 3.59 1.75 -14.94
CA LEU A 136 4.09 2.03 -13.59
C LEU A 136 5.50 1.48 -13.33
N PRO A 137 5.87 0.26 -13.76
CA PRO A 137 7.24 -0.25 -13.59
C PRO A 137 8.31 0.56 -14.34
N GLN A 138 7.91 1.39 -15.31
CA GLN A 138 8.80 2.26 -16.08
C GLN A 138 8.84 3.70 -15.54
N GLU A 139 8.02 4.04 -14.53
CA GLU A 139 7.97 5.39 -13.95
C GLU A 139 8.98 5.51 -12.79
N PRO A 140 10.12 6.22 -12.96
CA PRO A 140 11.17 6.24 -11.95
C PRO A 140 10.71 6.81 -10.61
N ARG A 141 9.83 7.83 -10.60
CA ARG A 141 9.33 8.42 -9.34
C ARG A 141 8.54 7.40 -8.54
N PHE A 142 7.73 6.57 -9.20
CA PHE A 142 6.96 5.52 -8.55
C PHE A 142 7.87 4.40 -8.04
N VAL A 143 8.76 3.89 -8.89
CA VAL A 143 9.69 2.81 -8.54
C VAL A 143 10.56 3.22 -7.35
N SER A 144 11.13 4.42 -7.37
CA SER A 144 11.96 4.94 -6.27
C SER A 144 11.15 5.13 -4.98
N ALA A 145 9.92 5.65 -5.05
CA ALA A 145 9.08 5.85 -3.87
C ALA A 145 8.71 4.52 -3.20
N VAL A 146 8.26 3.53 -3.98
CA VAL A 146 7.91 2.19 -3.47
C VAL A 146 9.15 1.48 -2.92
N THR A 147 10.28 1.57 -3.62
CA THR A 147 11.54 0.96 -3.16
C THR A 147 12.01 1.56 -1.83
N ARG A 148 11.98 2.90 -1.70
CA ARG A 148 12.31 3.59 -0.43
C ARG A 148 11.43 3.11 0.71
N ALA A 149 10.13 2.98 0.47
CA ALA A 149 9.17 2.52 1.47
C ALA A 149 9.43 1.05 1.85
N TYR A 150 9.68 0.19 0.85
CA TYR A 150 9.97 -1.23 1.06
C TYR A 150 11.21 -1.45 1.92
N LEU A 151 12.31 -0.76 1.61
CA LEU A 151 13.55 -0.84 2.37
C LEU A 151 13.39 -0.28 3.79
N ALA A 152 12.57 0.75 3.99
CA ALA A 152 12.22 1.22 5.33
C ALA A 152 11.44 0.14 6.11
N LEU A 153 10.41 -0.47 5.51
CA LEU A 153 9.66 -1.56 6.14
C LEU A 153 10.59 -2.72 6.53
N GLN A 154 11.50 -3.11 5.64
CA GLN A 154 12.45 -4.20 5.90
C GLN A 154 13.40 -3.88 7.06
N ARG A 155 13.93 -2.65 7.15
CA ARG A 155 14.97 -2.29 8.12
C ARG A 155 14.44 -2.07 9.54
N GLN A 156 13.26 -1.48 9.68
CA GLN A 156 12.74 -0.98 10.97
C GLN A 156 11.33 -1.49 11.29
N GLY A 157 10.74 -2.30 10.42
CA GLY A 157 9.40 -2.86 10.59
C GLY A 157 8.27 -1.87 10.26
N ALA A 158 7.05 -2.41 10.15
CA ALA A 158 5.88 -1.66 9.73
C ALA A 158 5.50 -0.54 10.72
N LYS A 159 5.51 -0.85 12.03
CA LYS A 159 5.09 0.09 13.07
C LYS A 159 5.97 1.35 13.12
N ALA A 160 7.29 1.20 13.05
CA ALA A 160 8.22 2.32 13.07
C ALA A 160 8.14 3.14 11.78
N THR A 161 8.04 2.46 10.63
CA THR A 161 7.93 3.14 9.32
C THR A 161 6.67 3.99 9.22
N VAL A 162 5.52 3.44 9.60
CA VAL A 162 4.26 4.21 9.62
C VAL A 162 4.34 5.38 10.60
N ALA A 163 5.02 5.23 11.73
CA ALA A 163 5.20 6.33 12.68
C ALA A 163 6.04 7.48 12.12
N ALA A 164 7.16 7.16 11.47
CA ALA A 164 8.04 8.16 10.87
C ALA A 164 7.33 8.90 9.72
N TRP A 165 6.70 8.17 8.81
CA TRP A 165 6.18 8.76 7.58
C TRP A 165 4.84 9.47 7.78
N ALA A 166 4.06 9.05 8.78
CA ALA A 166 2.89 9.82 9.19
C ALA A 166 3.25 11.13 9.89
N ALA A 167 4.47 11.28 10.40
CA ALA A 167 4.94 12.50 11.06
C ALA A 167 5.54 13.53 10.10
N GLU A 168 6.02 13.07 8.93
CA GLU A 168 6.62 13.87 7.86
C GLU A 168 5.59 14.58 6.96
N GLN A 169 4.28 14.31 7.15
CA GLN A 169 3.15 15.06 6.58
C GLN A 169 2.58 16.07 7.56
#